data_AF-A0A091Q0R0-F1
#
_entry.id   AF-A0A091Q0R0-F1
#
_cell.length_a   1.000
_cell.length_b   1.000
_cell.length_c   1.000
_cell.angle_alpha   90.00
_cell.angle_beta   90.00
_cell.angle_gamma   90.00
#
_symmetry.space_group_name_H-M   'P 1'
#
loop_
_entity.id
_entity.type
_entity.pdbx_description
1 polymer ?
#
loop_
_entity_poly.entity_id
_entity_poly.type
_entity_poly.pdbx_seq_one_letter_code
_entity_poly.pdbx_strand_id
1 'polypeptide(L)'
;STSQYFTTLHTWLCDVISCSVSRSPPELLREIPEPQKPTKGKEIWLAFQDAATLLTNLLSQLETFMFARKCPFPHVVRAGAVFIPIHVVKEKLFPKLPGASVDQVLQEHKVELRPTTLSEEKHLRDLDLKSCTSRMLKLLALKQLPDIYPDLLNLHWHNSIRQQLG
;
A
#
# COMPACT_ATOMS: atom_id res chain seq x y z
N SER A 1 13.73 -5.13 -14.19
CA SER A 1 14.42 -4.34 -13.14
C SER A 1 13.86 -4.71 -11.77
N THR A 2 14.51 -4.36 -10.65
CA THR A 2 13.98 -4.68 -9.30
C THR A 2 12.63 -4.00 -9.02
N SER A 3 12.41 -2.81 -9.58
CA SER A 3 11.10 -2.12 -9.59
C SER A 3 10.00 -2.98 -10.22
N GLN A 4 10.27 -3.57 -11.38
CA GLN A 4 9.30 -4.44 -12.07
C GLN A 4 8.97 -5.70 -11.27
N TYR A 5 9.97 -6.31 -10.61
CA TYR A 5 9.75 -7.48 -9.78
C TYR A 5 8.86 -7.16 -8.56
N PHE A 6 9.08 -6.02 -7.90
CA PHE A 6 8.19 -5.56 -6.83
C PHE A 6 6.76 -5.37 -7.32
N THR A 7 6.56 -4.70 -8.46
CA THR A 7 5.22 -4.50 -9.03
C THR A 7 4.55 -5.84 -9.36
N THR A 8 5.28 -6.81 -9.91
CA THR A 8 4.75 -8.15 -10.16
C THR A 8 4.29 -8.85 -8.88
N LEU A 9 5.11 -8.83 -7.82
CA LEU A 9 4.73 -9.40 -6.52
C LEU A 9 3.48 -8.71 -5.95
N HIS A 10 3.44 -7.39 -5.99
CA HIS A 10 2.31 -6.61 -5.52
C HIS A 10 1.02 -6.97 -6.26
N THR A 11 1.04 -6.93 -7.60
CA THR A 11 -0.13 -7.27 -8.42
C THR A 11 -0.59 -8.70 -8.16
N TRP A 12 0.34 -9.65 -8.13
CA TRP A 12 0.01 -11.06 -7.88
C TRP A 12 -0.62 -11.26 -6.49
N LEU A 13 -0.09 -10.61 -5.46
CA LEU A 13 -0.67 -10.69 -4.12
C LEU A 13 -2.09 -10.10 -4.07
N CYS A 14 -2.30 -8.93 -4.69
CA CYS A 14 -3.62 -8.33 -4.82
C CYS A 14 -4.61 -9.24 -5.55
N ASP A 15 -4.15 -9.93 -6.61
CA ASP A 15 -4.97 -10.87 -7.39
C ASP A 15 -5.33 -12.12 -6.58
N VAL A 16 -4.37 -12.70 -5.84
CA VAL A 16 -4.63 -13.84 -4.93
C VAL A 16 -5.67 -13.46 -3.87
N ILE A 17 -5.56 -12.26 -3.29
CA ILE A 17 -6.51 -11.76 -2.30
C ILE A 17 -7.90 -11.55 -2.93
N SER A 18 -8.00 -10.93 -4.10
CA SER A 18 -9.30 -10.73 -4.75
C SER A 18 -9.92 -12.06 -5.21
N CYS A 19 -9.11 -13.01 -5.68
CA CYS A 19 -9.57 -14.34 -6.07
C CYS A 19 -10.06 -15.18 -4.89
N SER A 20 -9.49 -15.01 -3.68
CA SER A 20 -10.00 -15.72 -2.49
C SER A 20 -11.42 -15.27 -2.15
N VAL A 21 -11.71 -13.98 -2.32
CA VAL A 21 -13.06 -13.42 -2.16
C VAL A 21 -14.00 -13.94 -3.23
N SER A 22 -13.64 -13.86 -4.51
CA SER A 22 -14.53 -14.27 -5.60
C SER A 22 -14.88 -15.77 -5.58
N ARG A 23 -14.03 -16.60 -4.96
CA ARG A 23 -14.24 -18.05 -4.81
C ARG A 23 -14.97 -18.42 -3.51
N SER A 24 -15.18 -17.46 -2.61
CA SER A 24 -15.86 -17.69 -1.35
C SER A 24 -17.38 -17.59 -1.51
N PRO A 25 -18.16 -18.46 -0.87
CA PRO A 25 -19.62 -18.33 -0.78
C PRO A 25 -20.04 -16.98 -0.18
N PRO A 26 -21.06 -16.29 -0.73
CA PRO A 26 -21.53 -15.01 -0.20
C PRO A 26 -21.95 -15.05 1.27
N GLU A 27 -22.44 -16.19 1.75
CA GLU A 27 -22.85 -16.38 3.14
C GLU A 27 -21.65 -16.23 4.09
N LEU A 28 -20.51 -16.86 3.76
CA LEU A 28 -19.28 -16.75 4.54
C LEU A 28 -18.73 -15.32 4.51
N LEU A 29 -18.88 -14.62 3.38
CA LEU A 29 -18.41 -13.25 3.24
C LEU A 29 -19.22 -12.25 4.08
N ARG A 30 -20.52 -12.49 4.28
CA ARG A 30 -21.41 -11.66 5.10
C ARG A 30 -21.14 -11.79 6.60
N GLU A 31 -20.58 -12.92 7.03
CA GLU A 31 -20.18 -13.14 8.42
C GLU A 31 -18.87 -12.42 8.79
N ILE A 32 -18.11 -11.94 7.80
CA ILE A 32 -16.86 -11.20 8.03
C ILE A 32 -17.20 -9.81 8.57
N PRO A 33 -16.72 -9.44 9.77
CA PRO A 33 -17.00 -8.13 10.34
C PRO A 33 -16.52 -7.00 9.43
N GLU A 34 -17.29 -5.92 9.37
CA GLU A 34 -16.84 -4.69 8.74
C GLU A 34 -15.58 -4.13 9.44
N PRO A 35 -14.71 -3.40 8.72
CA PRO A 35 -13.45 -2.86 9.24
C PRO A 35 -13.61 -1.74 10.30
N GLN A 36 -14.74 -1.67 11.01
CA GLN A 36 -15.10 -0.59 11.95
C GLN A 36 -14.10 -0.41 13.12
N LYS A 37 -13.20 -1.39 13.33
CA LYS A 37 -11.94 -1.27 14.07
C LYS A 37 -10.94 -2.30 13.52
N PRO A 38 -9.67 -1.97 13.28
CA PRO A 38 -8.62 -2.96 13.05
C PRO A 38 -8.22 -3.57 14.39
N THR A 39 -9.15 -4.28 15.04
CA THR A 39 -8.83 -5.09 16.21
C THR A 39 -8.13 -6.34 15.75
N LYS A 40 -6.80 -6.29 15.52
CA LYS A 40 -5.88 -7.44 15.41
C LYS A 40 -6.55 -8.69 14.79
N GLY A 41 -7.30 -8.46 13.71
CA GLY A 41 -8.17 -9.42 13.06
C GLY A 41 -7.29 -10.16 12.10
N LYS A 42 -6.51 -11.10 12.66
CA LYS A 42 -5.51 -11.95 12.02
C LYS A 42 -5.92 -12.23 10.59
N GLU A 43 -5.06 -11.79 9.67
CA GLU A 43 -5.28 -11.71 8.24
C GLU A 43 -5.76 -13.05 7.68
N ILE A 44 -7.08 -13.25 7.63
CA ILE A 44 -7.70 -14.48 7.10
C ILE A 44 -7.18 -14.75 5.70
N TRP A 45 -6.92 -13.67 4.96
CA TRP A 45 -6.40 -13.75 3.60
C TRP A 45 -4.99 -14.36 3.50
N LEU A 46 -4.18 -14.33 4.57
CA LEU A 46 -2.86 -14.98 4.58
C LEU A 46 -2.96 -16.50 4.50
N ALA A 47 -4.08 -17.08 4.92
CA ALA A 47 -4.30 -18.52 4.86
C ALA A 47 -4.62 -19.01 3.43
N PHE A 48 -4.86 -18.11 2.47
CA PHE A 48 -5.16 -18.49 1.10
C PHE A 48 -3.90 -18.62 0.25
N GLN A 49 -3.74 -19.80 -0.35
CA GLN A 49 -2.71 -20.08 -1.35
C GLN A 49 -1.32 -19.65 -0.85
N ASP A 50 -0.60 -18.86 -1.65
CA ASP A 50 0.77 -18.42 -1.40
C ASP A 50 0.82 -17.00 -0.80
N ALA A 51 -0.29 -16.47 -0.30
CA ALA A 51 -0.39 -15.07 0.14
C ALA A 51 0.67 -14.68 1.17
N ALA A 52 0.93 -15.53 2.16
CA ALA A 52 1.97 -15.29 3.18
C ALA A 52 3.39 -15.25 2.57
N THR A 53 3.69 -16.16 1.64
CA THR A 53 4.99 -16.20 0.94
C THR A 53 5.17 -14.97 0.05
N LEU A 54 4.12 -14.58 -0.68
CA LEU A 54 4.11 -13.40 -1.53
C LEU A 54 4.30 -12.12 -0.71
N LEU A 55 3.59 -11.98 0.42
CA LEU A 55 3.79 -10.87 1.36
C LEU A 55 5.24 -10.81 1.85
N THR A 56 5.78 -11.95 2.31
CA THR A 56 7.16 -12.02 2.81
C THR A 56 8.18 -11.59 1.76
N ASN A 57 8.03 -12.08 0.52
CA ASN A 57 8.89 -11.69 -0.59
C ASN A 57 8.77 -10.20 -0.93
N LEU A 58 7.55 -9.67 -0.91
CA LEU A 58 7.28 -8.26 -1.17
C LEU A 58 7.92 -7.35 -0.11
N LEU A 59 7.76 -7.68 1.17
CA LEU A 59 8.36 -6.93 2.28
C LEU A 59 9.89 -6.99 2.21
N SER A 60 10.46 -8.15 1.88
CA SER A 60 11.91 -8.30 1.68
C SER A 60 12.44 -7.44 0.52
N GLN A 61 11.65 -7.23 -0.55
CA GLN A 61 12.01 -6.27 -1.60
C GLN A 61 12.04 -4.83 -1.08
N LEU A 62 11.05 -4.41 -0.27
CA LEU A 62 11.06 -3.08 0.36
C LEU A 62 12.28 -2.88 1.25
N GLU A 63 12.63 -3.88 2.06
CA GLU A 63 13.85 -3.87 2.88
C GLU A 63 15.12 -3.73 2.03
N THR A 64 15.19 -4.48 0.93
CA THR A 64 16.30 -4.40 -0.02
C THR A 64 16.43 -3.00 -0.63
N PHE A 65 15.32 -2.33 -0.96
CA PHE A 65 15.35 -0.95 -1.47
C PHE A 65 15.90 0.04 -0.45
N MET A 66 15.54 -0.13 0.82
CA MET A 66 16.04 0.71 1.92
C MET A 66 17.54 0.47 2.16
N PHE A 67 17.96 -0.79 2.24
CA PHE A 67 19.34 -1.17 2.47
C PHE A 67 20.26 -0.72 1.33
N ALA A 68 19.87 -0.99 0.08
CA ALA A 68 20.64 -0.62 -1.11
C ALA A 68 20.50 0.87 -1.49
N ARG A 69 19.63 1.63 -0.80
CA ARG A 69 19.23 3.01 -1.15
C ARG A 69 18.77 3.17 -2.61
N LYS A 70 18.15 2.12 -3.16
CA LYS A 70 17.65 2.06 -4.54
C LYS A 70 16.12 2.02 -4.52
N CYS A 71 15.52 3.16 -4.19
CA CYS A 71 14.06 3.29 -4.17
C CYS A 71 13.51 3.20 -5.61
N PRO A 72 12.56 2.29 -5.89
CA PRO A 72 11.99 2.11 -7.23
C PRO A 72 10.89 3.14 -7.56
N PHE A 73 10.50 3.96 -6.59
CA PHE A 73 9.42 4.94 -6.70
C PHE A 73 9.97 6.36 -6.91
N PRO A 74 9.18 7.30 -7.44
CA PRO A 74 9.46 8.72 -7.29
C PRO A 74 9.66 9.05 -5.80
N HIS A 75 10.77 9.71 -5.46
CA HIS A 75 11.14 9.93 -4.08
C HIS A 75 11.96 11.20 -3.90
N VAL A 76 12.10 11.62 -2.65
CA VAL A 76 13.06 12.64 -2.21
C VAL A 76 13.92 12.07 -1.08
N VAL A 77 15.11 12.65 -0.90
CA VAL A 77 16.01 12.29 0.19
C VAL A 77 16.20 13.50 1.10
N ARG A 78 15.84 13.37 2.38
CA ARG A 78 16.08 14.40 3.41
C ARG A 78 16.88 13.82 4.55
N ALA A 79 18.00 14.45 4.90
CA ALA A 79 18.88 14.01 5.99
C ALA A 79 19.21 12.49 5.91
N GLY A 80 19.44 11.98 4.69
CA GLY A 80 19.75 10.57 4.45
C GLY A 80 18.54 9.61 4.48
N ALA A 81 17.34 10.08 4.81
CA ALA A 81 16.12 9.27 4.79
C ALA A 81 15.37 9.44 3.45
N VAL A 82 14.83 8.35 2.93
CA VAL A 82 14.04 8.30 1.69
C VAL A 82 12.57 8.51 2.00
N PHE A 83 11.93 9.40 1.24
CA PHE A 83 10.50 9.67 1.32
C PHE A 83 9.84 9.50 -0.04
N ILE A 84 8.67 8.90 -0.07
CA ILE A 84 7.84 8.75 -1.27
C ILE A 84 6.58 9.63 -1.13
N PRO A 85 6.05 10.21 -2.21
CA PRO A 85 4.79 10.94 -2.14
C PRO A 85 3.63 9.97 -1.90
N ILE A 86 2.63 10.40 -1.15
CA ILE A 86 1.48 9.56 -0.78
C ILE A 86 0.68 9.09 -2.01
N HIS A 87 0.80 9.80 -3.14
CA HIS A 87 0.36 9.34 -4.45
C HIS A 87 0.80 7.91 -4.77
N VAL A 88 2.03 7.51 -4.43
CA VAL A 88 2.51 6.14 -4.69
C VAL A 88 1.62 5.12 -4.02
N VAL A 89 1.25 5.33 -2.75
CA VAL A 89 0.40 4.40 -2.01
C VAL A 89 -1.03 4.43 -2.57
N LYS A 90 -1.61 5.62 -2.73
CA LYS A 90 -3.04 5.78 -3.07
C LYS A 90 -3.37 5.45 -4.52
N GLU A 91 -2.49 5.78 -5.47
CA GLU A 91 -2.81 5.73 -6.90
C GLU A 91 -1.98 4.71 -7.67
N LYS A 92 -0.80 4.31 -7.15
CA LYS A 92 0.05 3.29 -7.83
C LYS A 92 -0.06 1.92 -7.19
N LEU A 93 0.01 1.84 -5.86
CA LEU A 93 -0.08 0.57 -5.14
C LEU A 93 -1.54 0.17 -4.91
N PHE A 94 -2.39 1.09 -4.45
CA PHE A 94 -3.77 0.74 -4.13
C PHE A 94 -4.81 1.62 -4.83
N PRO A 95 -4.80 1.71 -6.17
CA PRO A 95 -5.69 2.60 -6.93
C PRO A 95 -7.19 2.32 -6.76
N LYS A 96 -7.56 1.12 -6.31
CA LYS A 96 -8.95 0.72 -6.08
C LYS A 96 -9.47 1.08 -4.70
N LEU A 97 -8.60 1.54 -3.78
CA LEU A 97 -8.98 1.89 -2.42
C LEU A 97 -9.43 3.35 -2.33
N PRO A 98 -10.50 3.65 -1.57
CA PRO A 98 -10.86 5.02 -1.26
C PRO A 98 -9.71 5.73 -0.51
N GLY A 99 -9.32 6.91 -0.98
CA GLY A 99 -8.20 7.65 -0.40
C GLY A 99 -8.36 7.97 1.09
N ALA A 100 -9.61 8.12 1.58
CA ALA A 100 -9.91 8.34 2.99
C ALA A 100 -9.68 7.09 3.85
N SER A 101 -9.94 5.90 3.32
CA SER A 101 -9.66 4.64 4.02
C SER A 101 -8.15 4.39 4.13
N VAL A 102 -7.38 4.77 3.10
CA VAL A 102 -5.92 4.77 3.19
C VAL A 102 -5.44 5.76 4.26
N ASP A 103 -6.02 6.97 4.32
CA ASP A 103 -5.68 7.95 5.38
C ASP A 103 -5.95 7.42 6.79
N GLN A 104 -7.04 6.65 6.97
CA GLN A 104 -7.34 6.01 8.25
C GLN A 104 -6.24 5.02 8.67
N VAL A 105 -5.79 4.15 7.76
CA VAL A 105 -4.68 3.20 8.04
C VAL A 105 -3.42 3.97 8.45
N LEU A 106 -3.09 5.05 7.74
CA LEU A 106 -1.94 5.90 8.10
C LEU A 106 -2.10 6.51 9.50
N GLN A 107 -3.28 7.00 9.84
CA GLN A 107 -3.57 7.58 11.15
C GLN A 107 -3.43 6.57 12.28
N GLU A 108 -3.92 5.35 12.09
CA GLU A 108 -3.84 4.26 13.07
C GLU A 108 -2.39 3.84 13.34
N HIS A 109 -1.57 3.81 12.30
CA HIS A 109 -0.12 3.59 12.38
C HIS A 109 0.67 4.82 12.85
N LYS A 110 -0.01 5.92 13.19
CA LYS A 110 0.59 7.20 13.60
C LYS A 110 1.61 7.71 12.58
N VAL A 111 1.33 7.48 11.31
CA VAL A 111 2.17 7.96 10.20
C VAL A 111 2.02 9.47 10.09
N GLU A 112 3.15 10.17 10.20
CA GLU A 112 3.21 11.60 10.00
C GLU A 112 3.59 11.91 8.54
N LEU A 113 2.60 12.31 7.74
CA LEU A 113 2.84 12.81 6.39
C LEU A 113 3.46 14.21 6.43
N ARG A 114 4.63 14.37 5.82
CA ARG A 114 5.35 15.65 5.80
C ARG A 114 5.01 16.48 4.57
N PRO A 115 4.90 17.82 4.68
CA PRO A 115 4.77 18.68 3.53
C PRO A 115 6.04 18.63 2.67
N THR A 116 5.88 18.91 1.38
CA THR A 116 6.96 19.11 0.40
C THR A 116 7.40 20.57 0.36
N THR A 117 8.68 20.80 0.11
CA THR A 117 9.20 22.13 -0.30
C THR A 117 8.94 22.36 -1.79
N LEU A 118 9.08 23.60 -2.26
CA LEU A 118 8.88 23.93 -3.68
C LEU A 118 9.87 23.18 -4.61
N SER A 119 11.12 23.03 -4.18
CA SER A 119 12.15 22.31 -4.95
C SER A 119 11.83 20.82 -5.05
N GLU A 120 11.32 20.22 -3.98
CA GLU A 120 10.92 18.81 -3.97
C GLU A 120 9.66 18.56 -4.78
N GLU A 121 8.66 19.45 -4.71
CA GLU A 121 7.50 19.34 -5.60
C GLU A 121 7.92 19.41 -7.06
N LYS A 122 8.80 20.35 -7.42
CA LYS A 122 9.34 20.44 -8.78
C LYS A 122 10.03 19.13 -9.19
N HIS A 123 10.92 18.62 -8.34
CA HIS A 123 11.62 17.35 -8.59
C HIS A 123 10.65 16.18 -8.77
N LEU A 124 9.65 16.04 -7.89
CA LEU A 124 8.65 14.97 -7.99
C LEU A 124 7.79 15.09 -9.26
N ARG A 125 7.45 16.32 -9.68
CA ARG A 125 6.72 16.56 -10.94
C ARG A 125 7.56 16.17 -12.16
N ASP A 126 8.87 16.37 -12.12
CA ASP A 126 9.79 15.92 -13.17
C ASP A 126 9.88 14.38 -13.23
N LEU A 127 9.62 13.68 -12.11
CA LEU A 127 9.51 12.21 -12.02
C LEU A 127 8.10 11.69 -12.35
N ASP A 128 7.46 12.29 -13.35
CA ASP A 128 6.16 11.88 -13.89
C ASP A 128 4.95 12.04 -12.93
N LEU A 129 5.03 12.99 -11.98
CA LEU A 129 3.92 13.35 -11.09
C LEU A 129 3.34 14.74 -11.40
N LYS A 130 3.40 15.17 -12.66
CA LYS A 130 3.10 16.56 -13.09
C LYS A 130 1.71 17.04 -12.68
N SER A 131 0.69 16.20 -12.79
CA SER A 131 -0.71 16.51 -12.51
C SER A 131 -1.11 16.33 -11.04
N CYS A 132 -0.20 15.87 -10.17
CA CYS A 132 -0.54 15.65 -8.76
C CYS A 132 -0.79 16.97 -8.03
N THR A 133 -1.82 17.00 -7.20
CA THR A 133 -2.04 18.10 -6.25
C THR A 133 -0.96 18.07 -5.16
N SER A 134 -0.65 19.21 -4.52
CA SER A 134 0.32 19.24 -3.42
C SER A 134 -0.07 18.33 -2.25
N ARG A 135 -1.37 18.06 -2.06
CA ARG A 135 -1.85 17.08 -1.08
C ARG A 135 -1.35 15.66 -1.40
N MET A 136 -1.33 15.28 -2.68
CA MET A 136 -0.86 13.97 -3.15
C MET A 136 0.66 13.85 -3.16
N LEU A 137 1.37 14.98 -3.05
CA LEU A 137 2.83 15.03 -2.96
C LEU A 137 3.34 14.99 -1.51
N LYS A 138 2.46 15.03 -0.50
CA LYS A 138 2.85 14.84 0.91
C LYS A 138 3.66 13.56 1.08
N LEU A 139 4.71 13.65 1.89
CA LEU A 139 5.77 12.66 1.97
C LEU A 139 5.54 11.65 3.08
N LEU A 140 5.55 10.37 2.70
CA LEU A 140 5.63 9.21 3.57
C LEU A 140 7.09 8.77 3.67
N ALA A 141 7.59 8.53 4.89
CA ALA A 141 8.91 7.93 5.04
C ALA A 141 8.87 6.48 4.54
N LEU A 142 9.75 6.12 3.60
CA LEU A 142 9.72 4.78 2.99
C LEU A 142 9.81 3.66 4.02
N LYS A 143 10.55 3.89 5.12
CA LYS A 143 10.69 2.95 6.24
C LYS A 143 9.39 2.57 6.95
N GLN A 144 8.34 3.37 6.82
CA GLN A 144 7.03 3.06 7.42
C GLN A 144 6.17 2.21 6.49
N LEU A 145 6.52 2.13 5.20
CA LEU A 145 5.72 1.40 4.23
C LEU A 145 5.59 -0.10 4.54
N PRO A 146 6.66 -0.82 4.98
CA PRO A 146 6.53 -2.22 5.38
C PRO A 146 5.55 -2.44 6.54
N ASP A 147 5.55 -1.55 7.53
CA ASP A 147 4.71 -1.68 8.73
C ASP A 147 3.22 -1.50 8.41
N ILE A 148 2.88 -0.59 7.49
CA ILE A 148 1.49 -0.32 7.10
C ILE A 148 0.97 -1.25 5.99
N TYR A 149 1.86 -1.94 5.28
CA TYR A 149 1.52 -2.70 4.07
C TYR A 149 0.47 -3.80 4.31
N PRO A 150 0.58 -4.61 5.38
CA PRO A 150 -0.40 -5.67 5.65
C PRO A 150 -1.80 -5.12 5.91
N ASP A 151 -1.92 -3.97 6.58
CA ASP A 151 -3.21 -3.32 6.81
C ASP A 151 -3.81 -2.72 5.53
N LEU A 152 -2.97 -2.23 4.60
CA LEU A 152 -3.44 -1.82 3.27
C LEU A 152 -3.94 -3.02 2.45
N LEU A 153 -3.29 -4.18 2.56
CA LEU A 153 -3.77 -5.42 1.92
C LEU A 153 -5.06 -5.93 2.58
N ASN A 154 -5.15 -5.84 3.90
CA ASN A 154 -6.39 -6.16 4.62
C ASN A 154 -7.54 -5.25 4.18
N LEU A 155 -7.27 -3.96 4.00
CA LEU A 155 -8.22 -3.01 3.45
C LEU A 155 -8.62 -3.37 2.00
N HIS A 156 -7.66 -3.81 1.16
CA HIS A 156 -7.93 -4.32 -0.20
C HIS A 156 -8.82 -5.57 -0.19
N TRP A 157 -8.60 -6.49 0.75
CA TRP A 157 -9.43 -7.67 0.93
C TRP A 157 -10.87 -7.30 1.33
N HIS A 158 -11.06 -6.45 2.34
CA HIS A 158 -12.40 -5.97 2.72
C HIS A 158 -13.09 -5.19 1.60
N ASN A 159 -12.35 -4.37 0.86
CA ASN A 159 -12.89 -3.68 -0.31
C ASN A 159 -13.35 -4.67 -1.39
N SER A 160 -12.58 -5.74 -1.63
CA SER A 160 -12.97 -6.82 -2.55
C SER A 160 -14.25 -7.54 -2.08
N ILE A 161 -14.41 -7.77 -0.78
CA ILE A 161 -15.64 -8.36 -0.21
C ILE A 161 -16.84 -7.46 -0.46
N ARG A 162 -16.73 -6.17 -0.15
CA ARG A 162 -17.80 -5.19 -0.40
C ARG A 162 -18.21 -5.17 -1.87
N GLN A 163 -17.24 -5.14 -2.78
CA GLN A 163 -17.50 -5.19 -4.22
C GLN A 163 -18.19 -6.47 -4.66
N GLN A 164 -17.86 -7.62 -4.05
CA GLN A 164 -18.49 -8.91 -4.37
C GLN A 164 -19.94 -9.01 -3.86
N LEU A 165 -20.24 -8.38 -2.71
CA LEU A 165 -21.55 -8.47 -2.07
C LEU A 165 -22.58 -7.45 -2.60
N GLY A 166 -22.13 -6.37 -3.26
CA GLY A 166 -22.99 -5.32 -3.79
C GLY A 166 -23.25 -4.21 -2.78
#